data_AF-A0A8J6EGI4-F1
#
_entry.id   AF-A0A8J6EGI4-F1
#
_cell.length_a   1.000
_cell.length_b   1.000
_cell.length_c   1.000
_cell.angle_alpha   90.00
_cell.angle_beta   90.00
_cell.angle_gamma   90.00
#
_symmetry.space_group_name_H-M   'P 1'
#
loop_
_entity.id
_entity.type
_entity.pdbx_description
1 polymer ?
#
loop_
_entity_poly.entity_id
_entity_poly.type
_entity_poly.pdbx_seq_one_letter_code
_entity_poly.pdbx_strand_id
1 'polypeptide(L)'
;MYPYADDETVRLETLKDLLLRIQDMQNVLAQTEGFLTQVLHRAASILHPWKVSVRKMKHIYQILNLCSVRERCLIGEVWCPVADLPVLQGALGRASAHSGGGGESFCHRIPCSVSPPTLIRTNKFTSGFQGIVDSYGVASYQEVNPALYTIITFPFLFAVMFGDIGHGLLMSLFALWLVLGEENPKLKNSENEIFSMCFGGRYLVLLMGLLSVYTGFVYNECFSRATVIFPSGWNVEAMARDKNWTREFLSTSTPAPLDPNITDVFTAVYPFGIDPIWSLASNRLTFLNSFKMKMSIILGVCHMAFGVCLSIFNYIHFNQKYRILVVSIPELLFLLSLFGYLIFMIFYKWFAVDVRQVQTAPSLLIHFINMFLFTKNDTNKDLYQGQQIVQMVLVVVAILCVPVLLLGDPICLYIQHHRRKNSHWHEDGERNALLAGDNEQTIGNLEQEKEKGDDDCEEVPSNLSFNSVGRQLENRRIS
;
A
#
# COMPACT_ATOMS: atom_id res chain seq x y z
N MET A 1 59.06 5.91 41.89
CA MET A 1 59.11 6.38 43.29
C MET A 1 59.54 7.84 43.24
N TYR A 2 58.72 8.78 43.73
CA TYR A 2 59.13 10.19 43.76
C TYR A 2 60.23 10.36 44.81
N PRO A 3 61.26 11.19 44.55
CA PRO A 3 62.31 11.44 45.53
C PRO A 3 61.67 12.07 46.77
N TYR A 4 61.89 11.44 47.93
CA TYR A 4 61.40 11.88 49.22
C TYR A 4 62.61 12.19 50.10
N ALA A 5 62.73 13.43 50.58
CA ALA A 5 63.85 13.85 51.39
C ALA A 5 63.69 13.39 52.85
N ASP A 6 64.79 12.99 53.50
CA ASP A 6 64.78 12.52 54.90
C ASP A 6 64.67 13.69 55.90
N ASP A 7 65.20 14.88 55.55
CA ASP A 7 65.15 16.08 56.39
C ASP A 7 63.78 16.78 56.37
N GLU A 8 63.26 17.14 57.54
CA GLU A 8 61.94 17.81 57.70
C GLU A 8 61.90 19.20 57.08
N THR A 9 62.98 19.98 57.19
CA THR A 9 63.08 21.33 56.63
C THR A 9 63.01 21.31 55.10
N VAL A 10 63.79 20.43 54.47
CA VAL A 10 63.81 20.24 53.01
C VAL A 10 62.47 19.72 52.48
N ARG A 11 61.78 18.86 53.25
CA ARG A 11 60.41 18.43 52.93
C ARG A 11 59.41 19.58 52.95
N LEU A 12 59.48 20.47 53.94
CA LEU A 12 58.59 21.63 54.03
C LEU A 12 58.85 22.64 52.92
N GLU A 13 60.10 22.84 52.50
CA GLU A 13 60.46 23.70 51.37
C GLU A 13 59.96 23.11 50.04
N THR A 14 60.21 21.83 49.78
CA THR A 14 59.72 21.16 48.56
C THR A 14 58.20 21.11 48.50
N LEU A 15 57.50 20.94 49.63
CA LEU A 15 56.04 21.00 49.69
C LEU A 15 55.52 22.40 49.37
N LYS A 16 56.15 23.46 49.89
CA LYS A 16 55.80 24.85 49.55
C LYS A 16 56.00 25.12 48.05
N ASP A 17 57.12 24.69 47.47
CA ASP A 17 57.41 24.83 46.04
C ASP A 17 56.41 24.06 45.16
N LEU A 18 56.05 22.84 45.55
CA LEU A 18 55.05 22.05 44.84
C LEU A 18 53.66 22.69 44.91
N LEU A 19 53.26 23.22 46.07
CA LEU A 19 51.99 23.93 46.21
C LEU A 19 51.95 25.20 45.34
N LEU A 20 53.05 25.96 45.27
CA LEU A 20 53.17 27.10 44.36
C LEU A 20 53.03 26.67 42.89
N ARG A 21 53.73 25.61 42.47
CA ARG A 21 53.62 25.07 41.10
C ARG A 21 52.21 24.56 40.79
N ILE A 22 51.55 23.92 41.75
CA ILE A 22 50.16 23.48 41.59
C ILE A 22 49.24 24.69 41.39
N GLN A 23 49.41 25.75 42.17
CA GLN A 23 48.63 26.98 42.03
C GLN A 23 48.86 27.64 40.66
N ASP A 24 50.11 27.71 40.21
CA ASP A 24 50.44 28.25 38.89
C ASP A 24 49.83 27.41 37.76
N MET A 25 49.93 26.08 37.85
CA MET A 25 49.29 25.17 36.89
C MET A 25 47.77 25.31 36.89
N GLN A 26 47.13 25.47 38.04
CA GLN A 26 45.69 25.70 38.15
C GLN A 26 45.28 27.02 37.50
N ASN A 27 46.08 28.08 37.68
CA ASN A 27 45.84 29.38 37.03
C ASN A 27 45.96 29.27 35.51
N VAL A 28 46.98 28.59 34.99
CA VAL A 28 47.15 28.34 33.55
C VAL A 28 46.01 27.48 33.00
N LEU A 29 45.60 26.45 33.74
CA LEU A 29 44.48 25.59 33.34
C LEU A 29 43.18 26.40 33.24
N ALA A 30 42.87 27.23 34.25
CA ALA A 30 41.69 28.09 34.24
C ALA A 30 41.70 29.09 33.07
N GLN A 31 42.86 29.67 32.75
CA GLN A 31 43.00 30.58 31.60
C GLN A 31 42.83 29.86 30.26
N THR A 32 43.40 28.67 30.11
CA THR A 32 43.28 27.88 28.87
C THR A 32 41.85 27.35 28.66
N GLU A 33 41.18 26.89 29.71
CA GLU A 33 39.75 26.54 29.66
C GLU A 33 38.87 27.75 29.35
N GLY A 34 39.15 28.90 29.96
CA GLY A 34 38.46 30.16 29.66
C GLY A 34 38.63 30.58 28.19
N PHE A 35 39.83 30.46 27.64
CA PHE A 35 40.07 30.74 26.22
C PHE A 35 39.35 29.72 25.32
N LEU A 36 39.43 28.42 25.64
CA LEU A 36 38.78 27.36 24.89
C LEU A 36 37.26 27.55 24.83
N THR A 37 36.62 27.87 25.97
CA THR A 37 35.17 28.10 26.04
C THR A 37 34.74 29.32 25.22
N GLN A 38 35.52 30.41 25.22
CA GLN A 38 35.27 31.58 24.37
C GLN A 38 35.35 31.23 22.87
N VAL A 39 36.39 30.49 22.47
CA VAL A 39 36.55 30.04 21.08
C VAL A 39 35.41 29.09 20.68
N LEU A 40 35.03 28.15 21.56
CA LEU A 40 33.93 27.22 21.33
C LEU A 40 32.60 27.96 21.18
N HIS A 41 32.31 28.97 22.00
CA HIS A 41 31.10 29.77 21.86
C HIS A 41 31.06 30.54 20.53
N ARG A 42 32.20 31.10 20.10
CA ARG A 42 32.32 31.77 18.81
C ARG A 42 32.19 30.80 17.64
N ALA A 43 32.80 29.62 17.74
CA ALA A 43 32.69 28.58 16.72
C ALA A 43 31.26 28.03 16.63
N ALA A 44 30.60 27.78 17.76
CA ALA A 44 29.24 27.23 17.83
C ALA A 44 28.21 28.15 17.16
N SER A 45 28.34 29.47 17.30
CA SER A 45 27.42 30.43 16.64
C SER A 45 27.57 30.45 15.12
N ILE A 46 28.78 30.23 14.60
CA ILE A 46 29.10 30.28 13.16
C ILE A 46 28.89 28.91 12.48
N LEU A 47 29.01 27.82 13.24
CA LEU A 47 29.00 26.45 12.71
C LEU A 47 27.70 26.09 11.98
N HIS A 48 26.54 26.47 12.51
CA HIS A 48 25.26 26.10 11.90
C HIS A 48 25.05 26.75 10.51
N PRO A 49 25.20 28.09 10.33
CA PRO A 49 25.17 28.72 9.02
C PRO A 49 26.18 28.12 8.03
N TRP A 50 27.42 27.90 8.47
CA TRP A 50 28.48 27.33 7.62
C TRP A 50 28.14 25.92 7.16
N LYS A 51 27.62 25.07 8.06
CA LYS A 51 27.18 23.70 7.72
C LYS A 51 26.09 23.72 6.64
N VAL A 52 25.15 24.65 6.72
CA VAL A 52 24.09 24.81 5.70
C VAL A 52 24.68 25.27 4.37
N SER A 53 25.56 26.28 4.37
CA SER A 53 26.19 26.79 3.14
C SER A 53 27.04 25.73 2.44
N VAL A 54 27.86 24.98 3.18
CA VAL A 54 28.69 23.90 2.62
C VAL A 54 27.82 22.78 2.05
N ARG A 55 26.74 22.38 2.73
CA ARG A 55 25.80 21.36 2.21
C ARG A 55 25.11 21.82 0.93
N LYS A 56 24.62 23.07 0.89
CA LYS A 56 24.01 23.65 -0.33
C LYS A 56 25.00 23.66 -1.49
N MET A 57 26.23 24.14 -1.25
CA MET A 57 27.28 24.19 -2.26
C MET A 57 27.64 22.79 -2.77
N LYS A 58 27.76 21.80 -1.87
CA LYS A 58 28.00 20.40 -2.24
C LYS A 58 26.91 19.86 -3.17
N HIS A 59 25.63 20.09 -2.86
CA HIS A 59 24.52 19.64 -3.71
C HIS A 59 24.51 20.35 -5.08
N ILE A 60 24.83 21.64 -5.14
CA ILE A 60 24.96 22.37 -6.41
C ILE A 60 26.04 21.72 -7.28
N TYR A 61 27.23 21.46 -6.74
CA TYR A 61 28.30 20.79 -7.50
C TYR A 61 27.95 19.35 -7.90
N GLN A 62 27.22 18.62 -7.07
CA GLN A 62 26.72 17.29 -7.43
C GLN A 62 25.78 17.34 -8.64
N ILE A 63 24.88 18.32 -8.69
CA ILE A 63 23.97 18.50 -9.83
C ILE A 63 24.75 18.95 -11.08
N LEU A 64 25.69 19.89 -10.93
CA LEU A 64 26.54 20.34 -12.04
C LEU A 64 27.38 19.21 -12.63
N ASN A 65 27.84 18.26 -11.80
CA ASN A 65 28.56 17.08 -12.27
C ASN A 65 27.70 16.10 -13.08
N LEU A 66 26.36 16.16 -12.97
CA LEU A 66 25.45 15.36 -13.79
C LEU A 66 25.16 16.02 -15.15
N CYS A 67 25.49 17.30 -15.31
CA CYS A 67 25.29 18.02 -16.56
C CYS A 67 26.40 17.69 -17.58
N SER A 68 26.05 17.69 -18.85
CA SER A 68 27.02 17.61 -19.94
C SER A 68 27.60 19.01 -20.20
N VAL A 69 28.92 19.10 -20.33
CA VAL A 69 29.62 20.33 -20.71
C VAL A 69 29.79 20.35 -22.23
N ARG A 70 29.24 21.36 -22.91
CA ARG A 70 29.53 21.64 -24.32
C ARG A 70 30.02 23.07 -24.46
N GLU A 71 31.24 23.24 -24.97
CA GLU A 71 31.91 24.54 -25.13
C GLU A 71 31.88 25.39 -23.84
N ARG A 72 30.99 26.39 -23.79
CA ARG A 72 30.81 27.34 -22.68
C ARG A 72 29.43 27.22 -22.01
N CYS A 73 28.66 26.18 -22.32
CA CYS A 73 27.31 25.96 -21.80
C CYS A 73 27.21 24.59 -21.11
N LEU A 74 26.40 24.55 -20.05
CA LEU A 74 26.00 23.32 -19.38
C LEU A 74 24.64 22.91 -19.90
N ILE A 75 24.52 21.65 -20.34
CA ILE A 75 23.27 21.07 -20.79
C ILE A 75 22.86 20.02 -19.77
N GLY A 76 21.68 20.19 -19.18
CA GLY A 76 21.08 19.25 -18.25
C GLY A 76 19.70 18.83 -18.73
N GLU A 77 19.48 17.52 -18.80
CA GLU A 77 18.16 16.94 -19.04
C GLU A 77 17.49 16.68 -17.69
N VAL A 78 16.27 17.20 -17.51
CA VAL A 78 15.58 17.17 -16.21
C VAL A 78 14.11 16.81 -16.40
N TRP A 79 13.60 15.92 -15.54
CA TRP A 79 12.18 15.66 -15.44
C TRP A 79 11.48 16.80 -14.69
N CYS A 80 10.53 17.45 -15.34
CA CYS A 80 9.71 18.50 -14.76
C CYS A 80 8.22 18.18 -14.96
N PRO A 81 7.38 18.26 -13.92
CA PRO A 81 5.94 18.16 -14.08
C PRO A 81 5.45 19.26 -15.04
N VAL A 82 4.58 18.89 -15.98
CA VAL A 82 4.07 19.83 -17.00
C VAL A 82 3.40 21.06 -16.36
N ALA A 83 2.75 20.89 -15.20
CA ALA A 83 2.13 21.97 -14.45
C ALA A 83 3.12 22.99 -13.87
N ASP A 84 4.36 22.59 -13.59
CA ASP A 84 5.37 23.43 -12.92
C ASP A 84 6.37 24.05 -13.92
N LEU A 85 6.20 23.79 -15.22
CA LEU A 85 7.04 24.34 -16.29
C LEU A 85 7.11 25.88 -16.30
N PRO A 86 6.00 26.63 -16.10
CA PRO A 86 6.06 28.10 -16.06
C PRO A 86 6.87 28.62 -14.86
N VAL A 87 6.83 27.92 -13.72
CA VAL A 87 7.58 28.29 -12.52
C VAL A 87 9.08 28.12 -12.77
N LEU A 88 9.47 27.05 -13.46
CA LEU A 88 10.86 26.81 -13.86
C LEU A 88 11.36 27.90 -14.82
N GLN A 89 10.58 28.24 -15.85
CA GLN A 89 10.92 29.31 -16.79
C GLN A 89 11.10 30.67 -16.08
N GLY A 90 10.20 31.00 -15.16
CA GLY A 90 10.33 32.21 -14.34
C GLY A 90 11.55 32.20 -13.41
N ALA A 91 11.95 31.04 -12.89
CA ALA A 91 13.16 30.90 -12.09
C ALA A 91 14.43 31.09 -12.93
N LEU A 92 14.50 30.50 -14.12
CA LEU A 92 15.61 30.66 -15.07
C LEU A 92 15.73 32.11 -15.55
N GLY A 93 14.61 32.77 -15.87
CA GLY A 93 14.59 34.18 -16.25
C GLY A 93 15.14 35.09 -15.14
N ARG A 94 14.74 34.84 -13.88
CA ARG A 94 15.28 35.59 -12.72
C ARG A 94 16.77 35.35 -12.51
N ALA A 95 17.23 34.11 -12.67
CA ALA A 95 18.65 33.78 -12.54
C ALA A 95 19.47 34.48 -13.64
N SER A 96 19.01 34.44 -14.88
CA SER A 96 19.63 35.12 -16.01
C SER A 96 19.74 36.64 -15.79
N ALA A 97 18.68 37.27 -15.27
CA ALA A 97 18.67 38.70 -14.97
C ALA A 97 19.64 39.08 -13.84
N HIS A 98 19.80 38.22 -12.83
CA HIS A 98 20.71 38.48 -11.70
C HIS A 98 22.18 38.22 -12.04
N SER A 99 22.47 37.27 -12.93
CA SER A 99 23.85 36.88 -13.25
C SER A 99 24.57 37.90 -14.14
N GLY A 100 23.86 38.83 -14.79
CA GLY A 100 24.45 39.91 -15.61
C GLY A 100 25.25 39.45 -16.85
N GLY A 101 25.47 38.14 -17.01
CA GLY A 101 26.03 37.54 -18.22
C GLY A 101 24.96 37.50 -19.29
N GLY A 102 25.23 38.11 -20.46
CA GLY A 102 24.28 38.25 -21.57
C GLY A 102 23.84 36.97 -22.27
N GLY A 103 23.91 35.81 -21.62
CA GLY A 103 23.36 34.54 -22.12
C GLY A 103 22.01 34.24 -21.49
N GLU A 104 20.96 34.15 -22.30
CA GLU A 104 19.64 33.72 -21.83
C GLU A 104 19.65 32.23 -21.47
N SER A 105 19.10 31.90 -20.29
CA SER A 105 18.86 30.51 -19.92
C SER A 105 17.56 30.02 -20.56
N PHE A 106 17.66 29.08 -21.50
CA PHE A 106 16.50 28.52 -22.20
C PHE A 106 16.16 27.10 -21.69
N CYS A 107 14.90 26.72 -21.82
CA CYS A 107 14.45 25.35 -21.59
C CYS A 107 13.65 24.88 -22.82
N HIS A 108 13.91 23.65 -23.26
CA HIS A 108 13.26 23.05 -24.42
C HIS A 108 12.62 21.72 -24.03
N ARG A 109 11.42 21.44 -24.56
CA ARG A 109 10.74 20.16 -24.34
C ARG A 109 11.24 19.15 -25.35
N ILE A 110 11.92 18.11 -24.86
CA ILE A 110 12.45 17.04 -25.70
C ILE A 110 11.46 15.86 -25.69
N PRO A 111 11.05 15.32 -26.86
CA PRO A 111 10.30 14.07 -26.89
C PRO A 111 11.21 12.93 -26.43
N CYS A 112 10.76 12.14 -25.46
CA CYS A 112 11.53 11.03 -24.90
C CYS A 112 10.73 9.72 -25.02
N SER A 113 11.41 8.63 -25.36
CA SER A 113 10.84 7.28 -25.41
C SER A 113 10.85 6.56 -24.05
N VAL A 114 11.62 7.07 -23.08
CA VAL A 114 11.71 6.50 -21.74
C VAL A 114 10.52 6.92 -20.89
N SER A 115 9.98 5.98 -20.11
CA SER A 115 8.88 6.25 -19.18
C SER A 115 9.29 7.29 -18.12
N PRO A 116 8.57 8.41 -18.00
CA PRO A 116 8.86 9.42 -16.98
C PRO A 116 8.63 8.90 -15.55
N PRO A 117 9.25 9.52 -14.53
CA PRO A 117 9.01 9.19 -13.14
C PRO A 117 7.59 9.56 -12.68
N THR A 118 7.05 8.80 -11.75
CA THR A 118 5.73 9.03 -11.15
C THR A 118 5.83 10.06 -10.02
N LEU A 119 5.01 11.11 -10.08
CA LEU A 119 4.88 12.11 -9.02
C LEU A 119 3.44 12.16 -8.52
N ILE A 120 3.23 11.79 -7.25
CA ILE A 120 1.94 11.87 -6.58
C ILE A 120 2.00 13.05 -5.60
N ARG A 121 1.18 14.08 -5.84
CA ARG A 121 1.07 15.22 -4.94
C ARG A 121 0.29 14.81 -3.70
N THR A 122 0.97 14.73 -2.56
CA THR A 122 0.36 14.39 -1.28
C THR A 122 0.07 15.66 -0.48
N ASN A 123 -1.04 15.63 0.28
CA ASN A 123 -1.32 16.62 1.31
C ASN A 123 -0.92 16.06 2.68
N LYS A 124 -1.11 16.84 3.74
CA LYS A 124 -0.79 16.41 5.12
C LYS A 124 -1.53 15.14 5.56
N PHE A 125 -2.72 14.90 5.01
CA PHE A 125 -3.57 13.76 5.35
C PHE A 125 -3.17 12.50 4.56
N THR A 126 -2.94 12.63 3.25
CA THR A 126 -2.65 11.51 2.34
C THR A 126 -1.19 11.06 2.38
N SER A 127 -0.27 11.88 2.91
CA SER A 127 1.16 11.55 2.94
C SER A 127 1.47 10.25 3.70
N GLY A 128 0.81 10.02 4.84
CA GLY A 128 0.98 8.80 5.61
C GLY A 128 0.51 7.55 4.86
N PHE A 129 -0.65 7.63 4.20
CA PHE A 129 -1.20 6.51 3.41
C PHE A 129 -0.35 6.23 2.16
N GLN A 130 0.10 7.29 1.48
CA GLN A 130 0.97 7.16 0.32
C GLN A 130 2.32 6.52 0.70
N GLY A 131 2.90 6.91 1.84
CA GLY A 131 4.15 6.30 2.32
C GLY A 131 4.03 4.79 2.57
N ILE A 132 2.87 4.32 3.02
CA ILE A 132 2.61 2.88 3.19
C ILE A 132 2.53 2.18 1.83
N VAL A 133 1.83 2.77 0.87
CA VAL A 133 1.72 2.21 -0.48
C VAL A 133 3.07 2.17 -1.20
N ASP A 134 3.81 3.28 -1.15
CA ASP A 134 5.13 3.40 -1.78
C ASP A 134 6.17 2.45 -1.17
N SER A 135 5.98 2.04 0.09
CA SER A 135 6.83 1.05 0.74
C SER A 135 6.71 -0.36 0.13
N TYR A 136 5.58 -0.67 -0.50
CA TYR A 136 5.40 -1.91 -1.26
C TYR A 136 6.01 -1.80 -2.66
N GLY A 137 5.78 -0.66 -3.31
CA GLY A 137 6.34 -0.36 -4.62
C GLY A 137 5.80 0.95 -5.18
N VAL A 138 6.63 1.62 -5.99
CA VAL A 138 6.22 2.85 -6.68
C VAL A 138 5.39 2.48 -7.91
N ALA A 139 4.22 3.08 -8.05
CA ALA A 139 3.31 2.86 -9.17
C ALA A 139 3.92 3.31 -10.52
N SER A 140 3.49 2.68 -11.60
CA SER A 140 3.92 3.03 -12.95
C SER A 140 3.38 4.40 -13.36
N TYR A 141 4.00 5.02 -14.37
CA TYR A 141 3.58 6.34 -14.83
C TYR A 141 2.13 6.31 -15.34
N GLN A 142 1.30 7.22 -14.80
CA GLN A 142 -0.14 7.32 -15.10
C GLN A 142 -0.97 6.08 -14.76
N GLU A 143 -0.49 5.23 -13.86
CA GLU A 143 -1.30 4.15 -13.30
C GLU A 143 -2.28 4.68 -12.22
N VAL A 144 -3.42 4.00 -12.04
CA VAL A 144 -4.36 4.30 -10.96
C VAL A 144 -3.67 4.14 -9.61
N ASN A 145 -3.64 5.20 -8.81
CA ASN A 145 -3.02 5.18 -7.48
C ASN A 145 -3.89 4.39 -6.47
N PRO A 146 -3.39 3.27 -5.90
CA PRO A 146 -4.15 2.51 -4.92
C PRO A 146 -4.30 3.23 -3.58
N ALA A 147 -3.42 4.20 -3.26
CA ALA A 147 -3.44 4.91 -1.98
C ALA A 147 -4.77 5.62 -1.70
N LEU A 148 -5.48 6.08 -2.74
CA LEU A 148 -6.78 6.74 -2.59
C LEU A 148 -7.81 5.81 -1.93
N TYR A 149 -7.83 4.54 -2.30
CA TYR A 149 -8.75 3.55 -1.75
C TYR A 149 -8.27 3.05 -0.39
N THR A 150 -6.96 2.87 -0.25
CA THR A 150 -6.31 2.47 1.01
C THR A 150 -6.62 3.41 2.16
N ILE A 151 -6.86 4.71 1.91
CA ILE A 151 -7.27 5.67 2.93
C ILE A 151 -8.44 5.15 3.79
N ILE A 152 -9.45 4.53 3.18
CA ILE A 152 -10.63 4.03 3.90
C ILE A 152 -10.56 2.52 4.12
N THR A 153 -10.16 1.76 3.10
CA THR A 153 -10.22 0.28 3.17
C THR A 153 -9.25 -0.28 4.20
N PHE A 154 -8.04 0.28 4.33
CA PHE A 154 -7.06 -0.22 5.29
C PHE A 154 -7.51 -0.01 6.75
N PRO A 155 -7.90 1.21 7.18
CA PRO A 155 -8.45 1.42 8.52
C PRO A 155 -9.74 0.64 8.79
N PHE A 156 -10.59 0.44 7.78
CA PHE A 156 -11.80 -0.35 7.93
C PHE A 156 -11.51 -1.84 8.15
N LEU A 157 -10.61 -2.44 7.38
CA LEU A 157 -10.20 -3.84 7.56
C LEU A 157 -9.51 -4.04 8.91
N PHE A 158 -8.69 -3.08 9.34
CA PHE A 158 -8.15 -3.07 10.70
C PHE A 158 -9.26 -3.06 11.76
N ALA A 159 -10.27 -2.20 11.59
CA ALA A 159 -11.38 -2.09 12.53
C ALA A 159 -12.20 -3.37 12.63
N VAL A 160 -12.36 -4.14 11.56
CA VAL A 160 -13.04 -5.45 11.59
C VAL A 160 -12.27 -6.46 12.44
N MET A 161 -10.94 -6.38 12.45
CA MET A 161 -10.06 -7.23 13.27
C MET A 161 -9.98 -6.75 14.73
N PHE A 162 -9.95 -5.43 14.94
CA PHE A 162 -9.77 -4.78 16.25
C PHE A 162 -11.08 -4.16 16.77
N GLY A 163 -12.23 -4.79 16.49
CA GLY A 163 -13.54 -4.22 16.80
C GLY A 163 -13.89 -4.28 18.28
N ASP A 164 -13.55 -3.22 19.03
CA ASP A 164 -13.93 -3.01 20.43
C ASP A 164 -14.12 -1.51 20.68
N ILE A 165 -15.25 -1.13 21.26
CA ILE A 165 -15.59 0.27 21.56
C ILE A 165 -14.56 0.89 22.50
N GLY A 166 -14.15 0.17 23.55
CA GLY A 166 -13.28 0.68 24.59
C GLY A 166 -11.85 0.92 24.10
N HIS A 167 -11.27 -0.11 23.48
CA HIS A 167 -9.91 -0.03 22.94
C HIS A 167 -9.83 0.93 21.74
N GLY A 168 -10.83 0.92 20.85
CA GLY A 168 -10.93 1.88 19.75
C GLY A 168 -11.02 3.33 20.23
N LEU A 169 -11.78 3.59 21.31
CA LEU A 169 -11.88 4.91 21.90
C LEU A 169 -10.54 5.39 22.48
N LEU A 170 -9.82 4.55 23.22
CA LEU A 170 -8.48 4.87 23.72
C LEU A 170 -7.49 5.19 22.59
N MET A 171 -7.50 4.38 21.53
CA MET A 171 -6.69 4.65 20.33
C MET A 171 -7.07 5.97 19.67
N SER A 172 -8.36 6.26 19.54
CA SER A 172 -8.85 7.50 18.93
C SER A 172 -8.46 8.73 19.74
N LEU A 173 -8.51 8.67 21.08
CA LEU A 173 -8.07 9.74 21.97
C LEU A 173 -6.58 9.99 21.87
N PHE A 174 -5.76 8.93 21.84
CA PHE A 174 -4.31 9.06 21.66
C PHE A 174 -3.96 9.68 20.30
N ALA A 175 -4.62 9.24 19.23
CA ALA A 175 -4.43 9.80 17.90
C ALA A 175 -4.89 11.26 17.82
N LEU A 176 -6.02 11.60 18.45
CA LEU A 176 -6.51 12.97 18.54
C LEU A 176 -5.50 13.87 19.26
N TRP A 177 -4.89 13.39 20.34
CA TRP A 177 -3.82 14.11 21.03
C TRP A 177 -2.62 14.40 20.11
N LEU A 178 -2.20 13.44 19.28
CA LEU A 178 -1.14 13.65 18.29
C LEU A 178 -1.52 14.66 17.20
N VAL A 179 -2.78 14.66 16.75
CA VAL A 179 -3.29 15.59 15.74
C VAL A 179 -3.38 17.02 16.30
N LEU A 180 -3.90 17.18 17.52
CA LEU A 180 -3.95 18.48 18.19
C LEU A 180 -2.55 19.02 18.53
N GLY A 181 -1.60 18.13 18.80
CA GLY A 181 -0.20 18.47 19.07
C GLY A 181 0.67 18.73 17.83
N GLU A 182 0.11 18.86 16.61
CA GLU A 182 0.89 18.97 15.36
C GLU A 182 1.86 20.17 15.34
N GLU A 183 1.49 21.30 15.96
CA GLU A 183 2.31 22.51 15.98
C GLU A 183 3.45 22.47 17.00
N ASN A 184 3.43 21.51 17.93
CA ASN A 184 4.42 21.45 19.00
C ASN A 184 5.77 20.93 18.46
N PRO A 185 6.85 21.74 18.50
CA PRO A 185 8.14 21.37 17.91
C PRO A 185 8.80 20.17 18.61
N LYS A 186 8.48 19.93 19.89
CA LYS A 186 8.96 18.74 20.64
C LYS A 186 8.37 17.43 20.10
N LEU A 187 7.13 17.47 19.61
CA LEU A 187 6.46 16.29 19.05
C LEU A 187 6.97 16.00 17.63
N LYS A 188 7.20 17.05 16.85
CA LYS A 188 7.69 16.95 15.48
C LYS A 188 9.15 16.50 15.36
N ASN A 189 10.01 16.96 16.27
CA ASN A 189 11.45 16.67 16.25
C ASN A 189 11.83 15.60 17.29
N SER A 190 10.95 14.63 17.52
CA SER A 190 11.27 13.52 18.43
C SER A 190 12.39 12.66 17.85
N GLU A 191 13.41 12.37 18.65
CA GLU A 191 14.53 11.49 18.30
C GLU A 191 14.10 10.01 18.24
N ASN A 192 12.99 9.66 18.89
CA ASN A 192 12.50 8.28 18.94
C ASN A 192 11.87 7.88 17.59
N GLU A 193 12.51 6.96 16.87
CA GLU A 193 12.05 6.49 15.55
C GLU A 193 10.61 5.95 15.59
N ILE A 194 10.26 5.17 16.61
CA ILE A 194 8.90 4.61 16.80
C ILE A 194 7.87 5.74 16.92
N PHE A 195 8.19 6.78 17.68
CA PHE A 195 7.30 7.92 17.88
C PHE A 195 7.19 8.75 16.60
N SER A 196 8.29 8.94 15.87
CA SER A 196 8.32 9.62 14.57
C SER A 196 7.43 8.91 13.54
N MET A 197 7.48 7.57 13.49
CA MET A 197 6.60 6.77 12.64
C MET A 197 5.12 6.94 13.01
N CYS A 198 4.80 6.87 14.30
CA CYS A 198 3.43 7.05 14.79
C CYS A 198 2.90 8.47 14.49
N PHE A 199 3.73 9.50 14.66
CA PHE A 199 3.39 10.88 14.36
C PHE A 199 3.19 11.13 12.85
N GLY A 200 4.01 10.49 12.01
CA GLY A 200 3.83 10.47 10.55
C GLY A 200 2.49 9.84 10.13
N GLY A 201 2.06 8.79 10.84
CA GLY A 201 0.81 8.08 10.63
C GLY A 201 -0.40 8.58 11.44
N ARG A 202 -0.36 9.77 12.07
CA ARG A 202 -1.38 10.21 13.03
C ARG A 202 -2.83 10.17 12.51
N TYR A 203 -3.06 10.56 11.25
CA TYR A 203 -4.40 10.51 10.63
C TYR A 203 -4.87 9.09 10.36
N LEU A 204 -3.94 8.17 10.09
CA LEU A 204 -4.24 6.76 9.90
C LEU A 204 -4.63 6.11 11.23
N VAL A 205 -3.90 6.39 12.32
CA VAL A 205 -4.25 5.88 13.65
C VAL A 205 -5.60 6.45 14.12
N LEU A 206 -5.89 7.71 13.82
CA LEU A 206 -7.18 8.34 14.12
C LEU A 206 -8.32 7.62 13.41
N LEU A 207 -8.19 7.37 12.12
CA LEU A 207 -9.23 6.70 11.33
C LEU A 207 -9.40 5.23 11.76
N MET A 208 -8.31 4.53 12.08
CA MET A 208 -8.34 3.18 12.66
C MET A 208 -9.10 3.13 13.98
N GLY A 209 -8.85 4.10 14.88
CA GLY A 209 -9.56 4.20 16.16
C GLY A 209 -11.06 4.48 15.97
N LEU A 210 -11.42 5.45 15.14
CA LEU A 210 -12.82 5.81 14.88
C LEU A 210 -13.62 4.66 14.22
N LEU A 211 -13.02 3.98 13.23
CA LEU A 211 -13.67 2.83 12.60
C LEU A 211 -13.73 1.63 13.54
N SER A 212 -12.74 1.43 14.42
CA SER A 212 -12.76 0.40 15.46
C SER A 212 -13.88 0.62 16.47
N VAL A 213 -14.17 1.89 16.83
CA VAL A 213 -15.36 2.22 17.64
C VAL A 213 -16.64 1.85 16.90
N TYR A 214 -16.75 2.18 15.61
CA TYR A 214 -17.91 1.82 14.79
C TYR A 214 -18.11 0.29 14.70
N THR A 215 -17.07 -0.48 14.40
CA THR A 215 -17.16 -1.94 14.33
C THR A 215 -17.38 -2.56 15.71
N GLY A 216 -16.82 -1.99 16.77
CA GLY A 216 -17.09 -2.38 18.16
C GLY A 216 -18.57 -2.22 18.53
N PHE A 217 -19.22 -1.15 18.05
CA PHE A 217 -20.67 -0.97 18.17
C PHE A 217 -21.46 -2.01 17.37
N VAL A 218 -21.01 -2.36 16.16
CA VAL A 218 -21.64 -3.43 15.36
C VAL A 218 -21.51 -4.79 16.05
N TYR A 219 -20.36 -5.10 16.65
CA TYR A 219 -20.18 -6.32 17.45
C TYR A 219 -20.87 -6.26 18.81
N ASN A 220 -21.24 -5.06 19.26
CA ASN A 220 -21.76 -4.78 20.60
C ASN A 220 -20.81 -5.29 21.71
N GLU A 221 -19.52 -4.98 21.57
CA GLU A 221 -18.47 -5.34 22.54
C GLU A 221 -17.74 -4.08 23.03
N CYS A 222 -17.78 -3.85 24.33
CA CYS A 222 -17.03 -2.81 25.03
C CYS A 222 -16.27 -3.46 26.20
N PHE A 223 -14.93 -3.54 26.10
CA PHE A 223 -14.09 -4.23 27.10
C PHE A 223 -14.62 -5.63 27.46
N SER A 224 -14.99 -6.42 26.44
CA SER A 224 -15.56 -7.78 26.60
C SER A 224 -16.93 -7.83 27.31
N ARG A 225 -17.66 -6.71 27.38
CA ARG A 225 -19.04 -6.66 27.85
C ARG A 225 -19.97 -6.09 26.78
N ALA A 226 -21.16 -6.65 26.66
CA ALA A 226 -22.18 -6.10 25.78
C ALA A 226 -22.87 -4.86 26.39
N THR A 227 -23.22 -3.92 25.52
CA THR A 227 -23.99 -2.73 25.88
C THR A 227 -25.47 -2.94 25.57
N VAL A 228 -26.35 -2.62 26.53
CA VAL A 228 -27.79 -2.73 26.35
C VAL A 228 -28.31 -1.37 25.88
N ILE A 229 -28.26 -1.14 24.55
CA ILE A 229 -28.72 0.11 23.93
C ILE A 229 -30.22 0.02 23.61
N PHE A 230 -30.64 -1.10 23.01
CA PHE A 230 -32.02 -1.38 22.64
C PHE A 230 -32.57 -2.59 23.43
N PRO A 231 -33.90 -2.75 23.54
CA PRO A 231 -34.47 -3.98 24.08
C PRO A 231 -34.04 -5.19 23.24
N SER A 232 -33.71 -6.30 23.91
CA SER A 232 -33.35 -7.56 23.24
C SER A 232 -34.55 -8.12 22.47
N GLY A 233 -34.26 -8.80 21.36
CA GLY A 233 -35.25 -9.53 20.58
C GLY A 233 -35.69 -10.85 21.21
N TRP A 234 -35.02 -11.27 22.29
CA TRP A 234 -35.28 -12.51 23.00
C TRP A 234 -36.07 -12.27 24.28
N ASN A 235 -37.18 -12.98 24.45
CA ASN A 235 -37.99 -12.93 25.66
C ASN A 235 -37.91 -14.25 26.44
N VAL A 236 -37.30 -14.20 27.62
CA VAL A 236 -37.16 -15.35 28.52
C VAL A 236 -38.49 -15.68 29.22
N GLU A 237 -39.38 -14.71 29.41
CA GLU A 237 -40.65 -14.91 30.11
C GLU A 237 -41.60 -15.84 29.35
N ALA A 238 -41.61 -15.74 28.03
CA ALA A 238 -42.40 -16.61 27.16
C ALA A 238 -41.99 -18.09 27.35
N MET A 239 -40.68 -18.34 27.45
CA MET A 239 -40.12 -19.67 27.68
C MET A 239 -40.46 -20.21 29.08
N ALA A 240 -40.36 -19.34 30.10
CA ALA A 240 -40.68 -19.69 31.47
C ALA A 240 -42.16 -20.04 31.67
N ARG A 241 -43.06 -19.37 30.91
CA ARG A 241 -44.50 -19.64 30.91
C ARG A 241 -44.85 -20.95 30.21
N ASP A 242 -44.23 -21.24 29.08
CA ASP A 242 -44.52 -22.45 28.30
C ASP A 242 -44.04 -23.73 29.00
N LYS A 243 -42.81 -23.72 29.55
CA LYS A 243 -42.22 -24.88 30.25
C LYS A 243 -42.38 -24.86 31.77
N ASN A 244 -43.20 -23.94 32.31
CA ASN A 244 -43.41 -23.76 33.77
C ASN A 244 -42.09 -23.86 34.56
N TRP A 245 -41.10 -23.04 34.24
CA TRP A 245 -39.80 -23.06 34.90
C TRP A 245 -39.94 -22.74 36.40
N THR A 246 -40.01 -23.77 37.22
CA THR A 246 -40.01 -23.67 38.69
C THR A 246 -38.61 -23.42 39.21
N ARG A 247 -38.51 -22.81 40.40
CA ARG A 247 -37.22 -22.58 41.08
C ARG A 247 -36.42 -23.89 41.28
N GLU A 248 -37.11 -25.01 41.45
CA GLU A 248 -36.54 -26.36 41.55
C GLU A 248 -35.95 -26.87 40.22
N PHE A 249 -36.56 -26.53 39.09
CA PHE A 249 -36.03 -26.87 37.76
C PHE A 249 -34.75 -26.08 37.45
N LEU A 250 -34.74 -24.79 37.80
CA LEU A 250 -33.57 -23.91 37.62
C LEU A 250 -32.39 -24.29 38.52
N SER A 251 -32.64 -24.85 39.71
CA SER A 251 -31.56 -25.33 40.59
C SER A 251 -30.97 -26.67 40.14
N THR A 252 -31.72 -27.45 39.36
CA THR A 252 -31.34 -28.83 38.99
C THR A 252 -30.82 -28.94 37.56
N SER A 253 -31.27 -28.07 36.64
CA SER A 253 -30.92 -28.13 35.21
C SER A 253 -30.26 -26.84 34.72
N THR A 254 -28.93 -26.84 34.69
CA THR A 254 -28.13 -25.86 33.95
C THR A 254 -27.35 -26.62 32.88
N PRO A 255 -27.42 -26.26 31.58
CA PRO A 255 -28.00 -25.05 30.97
C PRO A 255 -29.42 -25.24 30.39
N ALA A 256 -30.30 -24.25 30.58
CA ALA A 256 -31.63 -24.22 29.97
C ALA A 256 -31.58 -23.56 28.57
N PRO A 257 -31.84 -24.28 27.47
CA PRO A 257 -31.86 -23.70 26.13
C PRO A 257 -33.16 -22.92 25.90
N LEU A 258 -33.04 -21.73 25.29
CA LEU A 258 -34.16 -21.00 24.71
C LEU A 258 -34.48 -21.61 23.34
N ASP A 259 -35.70 -22.11 23.17
CA ASP A 259 -36.15 -22.65 21.89
C ASP A 259 -36.86 -21.55 21.08
N PRO A 260 -36.28 -21.09 19.95
CA PRO A 260 -36.87 -20.03 19.14
C PRO A 260 -38.17 -20.46 18.43
N ASN A 261 -38.53 -21.75 18.42
CA ASN A 261 -39.76 -22.22 17.78
C ASN A 261 -41.02 -21.94 18.62
N ILE A 262 -40.86 -21.66 19.91
CA ILE A 262 -41.97 -21.33 20.81
C ILE A 262 -42.39 -19.88 20.59
N THR A 263 -43.71 -19.64 20.60
CA THR A 263 -44.30 -18.31 20.40
C THR A 263 -43.75 -17.31 21.42
N ASP A 264 -43.49 -16.08 20.96
CA ASP A 264 -42.97 -14.94 21.73
C ASP A 264 -41.53 -15.07 22.29
N VAL A 265 -40.86 -16.23 22.19
CA VAL A 265 -39.46 -16.40 22.65
C VAL A 265 -38.48 -15.58 21.82
N PHE A 266 -38.68 -15.53 20.50
CA PHE A 266 -37.97 -14.61 19.60
C PHE A 266 -38.99 -13.68 18.96
N THR A 267 -38.99 -12.41 19.37
CA THR A 267 -40.01 -11.43 19.02
C THR A 267 -39.60 -10.55 17.85
N ALA A 268 -38.34 -10.09 17.82
CA ALA A 268 -37.85 -9.17 16.79
C ALA A 268 -36.33 -9.28 16.58
N VAL A 269 -35.86 -8.81 15.42
CA VAL A 269 -34.43 -8.67 15.14
C VAL A 269 -33.89 -7.43 15.86
N TYR A 270 -32.70 -7.55 16.46
CA TYR A 270 -32.06 -6.42 17.15
C TYR A 270 -31.76 -5.28 16.15
N PRO A 271 -32.13 -4.01 16.45
CA PRO A 271 -32.06 -2.93 15.46
C PRO A 271 -30.66 -2.59 14.94
N PHE A 272 -29.62 -2.75 15.75
CA PHE A 272 -28.27 -2.35 15.37
C PHE A 272 -27.20 -3.19 16.08
N GLY A 273 -26.41 -3.91 15.29
CA GLY A 273 -25.35 -4.78 15.80
C GLY A 273 -25.86 -6.12 16.34
N ILE A 274 -25.10 -6.73 17.25
CA ILE A 274 -25.40 -8.04 17.83
C ILE A 274 -26.21 -7.86 19.12
N ASP A 275 -27.23 -8.71 19.30
CA ASP A 275 -28.10 -8.70 20.47
C ASP A 275 -27.29 -8.93 21.77
N PRO A 276 -27.44 -8.08 22.80
CA PRO A 276 -26.69 -8.18 24.06
C PRO A 276 -26.82 -9.53 24.77
N ILE A 277 -27.93 -10.25 24.57
CA ILE A 277 -28.19 -11.54 25.23
C ILE A 277 -27.11 -12.58 24.90
N TRP A 278 -26.49 -12.49 23.72
CA TRP A 278 -25.41 -13.39 23.30
C TRP A 278 -24.15 -13.26 24.16
N SER A 279 -23.95 -12.13 24.86
CA SER A 279 -22.81 -11.98 25.78
C SER A 279 -22.93 -12.90 27.00
N LEU A 280 -24.16 -13.23 27.41
CA LEU A 280 -24.47 -14.09 28.57
C LEU A 280 -24.59 -15.57 28.19
N ALA A 281 -24.79 -15.86 26.90
CA ALA A 281 -25.05 -17.21 26.42
C ALA A 281 -23.78 -18.10 26.44
N SER A 282 -23.93 -19.37 26.80
CA SER A 282 -22.84 -20.36 26.77
C SER A 282 -22.40 -20.72 25.34
N ASN A 283 -23.32 -20.66 24.37
CA ASN A 283 -23.10 -20.95 22.96
C ASN A 283 -22.69 -19.72 22.12
N ARG A 284 -22.28 -18.61 22.76
CA ARG A 284 -21.88 -17.37 22.09
C ARG A 284 -20.79 -17.56 21.04
N LEU A 285 -19.80 -18.41 21.34
CA LEU A 285 -18.65 -18.63 20.45
C LEU A 285 -19.07 -19.31 19.15
N THR A 286 -19.98 -20.28 19.21
CA THR A 286 -20.48 -20.98 18.02
C THR A 286 -21.24 -20.03 17.10
N PHE A 287 -22.08 -19.15 17.66
CA PHE A 287 -22.80 -18.14 16.89
C PHE A 287 -21.86 -17.09 16.28
N LEU A 288 -21.02 -16.46 17.11
CA LEU A 288 -20.11 -15.40 16.68
C LEU A 288 -19.06 -15.88 15.68
N ASN A 289 -18.52 -17.09 15.83
CA ASN A 289 -17.56 -17.65 14.88
C ASN A 289 -18.20 -17.88 13.51
N SER A 290 -19.43 -18.40 13.48
CA SER A 290 -20.19 -18.61 12.23
C SER A 290 -20.48 -17.28 11.53
N PHE A 291 -20.86 -16.26 12.29
CA PHE A 291 -21.09 -14.91 11.78
C PHE A 291 -19.80 -14.27 11.24
N LYS A 292 -18.74 -14.21 12.07
CA LYS A 292 -17.46 -13.60 11.72
C LYS A 292 -16.82 -14.28 10.50
N MET A 293 -16.86 -15.62 10.41
CA MET A 293 -16.36 -16.34 9.23
C MET A 293 -17.07 -15.92 7.94
N LYS A 294 -18.41 -15.86 7.95
CA LYS A 294 -19.20 -15.47 6.78
C LYS A 294 -18.97 -14.01 6.39
N MET A 295 -18.93 -13.11 7.38
CA MET A 295 -18.62 -11.69 7.16
C MET A 295 -17.23 -11.50 6.55
N SER A 296 -16.21 -12.22 7.03
CA SER A 296 -14.86 -12.17 6.47
C SER A 296 -14.80 -12.62 5.02
N ILE A 297 -15.55 -13.67 4.65
CA ILE A 297 -15.64 -14.12 3.25
C ILE A 297 -16.29 -13.05 2.37
N ILE A 298 -17.40 -12.45 2.81
CA ILE A 298 -18.09 -11.39 2.06
C ILE A 298 -17.16 -10.19 1.84
N LEU A 299 -16.55 -9.68 2.91
CA LEU A 299 -15.63 -8.53 2.82
C LEU A 299 -14.41 -8.83 1.95
N GLY A 300 -13.82 -10.03 2.08
CA GLY A 300 -12.65 -10.43 1.31
C GLY A 300 -12.93 -10.51 -0.19
N VAL A 301 -14.01 -11.18 -0.57
CA VAL A 301 -14.36 -11.35 -2.01
C VAL A 301 -14.79 -10.03 -2.63
N CYS A 302 -15.55 -9.18 -1.91
CA CYS A 302 -15.89 -7.84 -2.39
C CYS A 302 -14.63 -6.97 -2.58
N HIS A 303 -13.67 -7.03 -1.66
CA HIS A 303 -12.42 -6.27 -1.75
C HIS A 303 -11.54 -6.74 -2.92
N MET A 304 -11.42 -8.07 -3.12
CA MET A 304 -10.68 -8.63 -4.27
C MET A 304 -11.36 -8.29 -5.61
N ALA A 305 -12.69 -8.41 -5.69
CA ALA A 305 -13.45 -8.05 -6.89
C ALA A 305 -13.28 -6.57 -7.24
N PHE A 306 -13.28 -5.69 -6.24
CA PHE A 306 -12.99 -4.27 -6.42
C PHE A 306 -11.59 -4.03 -7.00
N GLY A 307 -10.57 -4.74 -6.51
CA GLY A 307 -9.21 -4.68 -7.06
C GLY A 307 -9.13 -5.06 -8.54
N VAL A 308 -9.80 -6.16 -8.94
CA VAL A 308 -9.86 -6.58 -10.36
C VAL A 308 -10.60 -5.53 -11.21
N CYS A 309 -11.66 -4.90 -10.69
CA CYS A 309 -12.36 -3.81 -11.39
C CYS A 309 -11.45 -2.59 -11.65
N LEU A 310 -10.49 -2.29 -10.77
CA LEU A 310 -9.53 -1.20 -10.99
C LEU A 310 -8.61 -1.46 -12.20
N SER A 311 -8.28 -2.73 -12.47
CA SER A 311 -7.47 -3.10 -13.65
C SER A 311 -8.14 -2.69 -14.97
N ILE A 312 -9.47 -2.69 -15.02
CA ILE A 312 -10.24 -2.31 -16.21
C ILE A 312 -9.97 -0.84 -16.57
N PHE A 313 -9.95 0.05 -15.58
CA PHE A 313 -9.65 1.46 -15.81
C PHE A 313 -8.22 1.68 -16.31
N ASN A 314 -7.26 0.92 -15.80
CA ASN A 314 -5.88 0.95 -16.30
C ASN A 314 -5.82 0.53 -17.78
N TYR A 315 -6.45 -0.59 -18.17
CA TYR A 315 -6.44 -1.05 -19.56
C TYR A 315 -7.16 -0.10 -20.52
N ILE A 316 -8.22 0.58 -20.06
CA ILE A 316 -8.90 1.63 -20.83
C ILE A 316 -7.95 2.82 -21.03
N HIS A 317 -7.29 3.29 -19.97
CA HIS A 317 -6.38 4.44 -20.03
C HIS A 317 -5.17 4.18 -20.97
N PHE A 318 -4.56 2.99 -20.88
CA PHE A 318 -3.44 2.61 -21.76
C PHE A 318 -3.88 2.10 -23.15
N ASN A 319 -5.17 2.19 -23.48
CA ASN A 319 -5.76 1.76 -24.75
C ASN A 319 -5.49 0.28 -25.12
N GLN A 320 -5.32 -0.59 -24.12
CA GLN A 320 -5.08 -2.03 -24.26
C GLN A 320 -6.41 -2.81 -24.22
N LYS A 321 -7.36 -2.48 -25.10
CA LYS A 321 -8.74 -3.00 -25.06
C LYS A 321 -8.83 -4.52 -25.13
N TYR A 322 -7.91 -5.19 -25.82
CA TYR A 322 -7.90 -6.64 -25.93
C TYR A 322 -7.69 -7.34 -24.58
N ARG A 323 -6.89 -6.74 -23.67
CA ARG A 323 -6.64 -7.29 -22.33
C ARG A 323 -7.88 -7.27 -21.44
N ILE A 324 -8.81 -6.35 -21.67
CA ILE A 324 -10.08 -6.32 -20.94
C ILE A 324 -10.88 -7.61 -21.21
N LEU A 325 -10.97 -8.02 -22.47
CA LEU A 325 -11.72 -9.22 -22.87
C LEU A 325 -11.03 -10.51 -22.47
N VAL A 326 -9.70 -10.53 -22.48
CA VAL A 326 -8.90 -11.76 -22.33
C VAL A 326 -8.42 -11.99 -20.89
N VAL A 327 -8.20 -10.92 -20.13
CA VAL A 327 -7.69 -10.97 -18.75
C VAL A 327 -8.77 -10.58 -17.77
N SER A 328 -9.20 -9.31 -17.77
CA SER A 328 -10.11 -8.78 -16.73
C SER A 328 -11.46 -9.47 -16.67
N ILE A 329 -12.11 -9.74 -17.82
CA ILE A 329 -13.43 -10.40 -17.84
C ILE A 329 -13.33 -11.85 -17.37
N PRO A 330 -12.44 -12.71 -17.91
CA PRO A 330 -12.28 -14.07 -17.41
C PRO A 330 -11.88 -14.15 -15.94
N GLU A 331 -11.02 -13.23 -15.46
CA GLU A 331 -10.62 -13.15 -14.05
C GLU A 331 -11.80 -12.80 -13.14
N LEU A 332 -12.57 -11.76 -13.48
CA LEU A 332 -13.76 -11.36 -12.74
C LEU A 332 -14.82 -12.47 -12.75
N LEU A 333 -15.03 -13.10 -13.91
CA LEU A 333 -16.00 -14.16 -14.09
C LEU A 333 -15.61 -15.43 -13.30
N PHE A 334 -14.32 -15.78 -13.30
CA PHE A 334 -13.79 -16.88 -12.49
C PHE A 334 -14.01 -16.62 -11.00
N LEU A 335 -13.69 -15.41 -10.52
CA LEU A 335 -13.89 -15.02 -9.12
C LEU A 335 -15.37 -15.05 -8.72
N LEU A 336 -16.25 -14.43 -9.52
CA LEU A 336 -17.67 -14.31 -9.21
C LEU A 336 -18.43 -15.65 -9.33
N SER A 337 -18.05 -16.51 -10.27
CA SER A 337 -18.70 -17.82 -10.45
C SER A 337 -18.49 -18.77 -9.27
N LEU A 338 -17.31 -18.72 -8.62
CA LEU A 338 -17.00 -19.54 -7.45
C LEU A 338 -17.35 -18.83 -6.15
N PHE A 339 -16.66 -17.72 -5.86
CA PHE A 339 -16.76 -17.04 -4.58
C PHE A 339 -17.93 -16.06 -4.51
N GLY A 340 -18.32 -15.45 -5.64
CA GLY A 340 -19.55 -14.67 -5.72
C GLY A 340 -20.79 -15.54 -5.49
N TYR A 341 -20.81 -16.75 -6.03
CA TYR A 341 -21.86 -17.73 -5.75
C TYR A 341 -21.90 -18.17 -4.29
N LEU A 342 -20.73 -18.32 -3.64
CA LEU A 342 -20.67 -18.58 -2.20
C LEU A 342 -21.29 -17.44 -1.38
N ILE A 343 -21.03 -16.18 -1.74
CA ILE A 343 -21.69 -15.02 -1.12
C ILE A 343 -23.20 -15.08 -1.33
N PHE A 344 -23.65 -15.38 -2.55
CA PHE A 344 -25.08 -15.55 -2.84
C PHE A 344 -25.72 -16.62 -1.95
N MET A 345 -25.08 -17.79 -1.79
CA MET A 345 -25.58 -18.83 -0.90
C MET A 345 -25.65 -18.41 0.57
N ILE A 346 -24.70 -17.58 1.04
CA ILE A 346 -24.73 -17.04 2.40
C ILE A 346 -25.95 -16.15 2.61
N PHE A 347 -26.17 -15.16 1.72
CA PHE A 347 -27.32 -14.27 1.81
C PHE A 347 -28.63 -15.03 1.63
N TYR A 348 -28.71 -15.93 0.64
CA TYR A 348 -29.90 -16.76 0.43
C TYR A 348 -30.24 -17.58 1.68
N LYS A 349 -29.24 -18.20 2.32
CA LYS A 349 -29.46 -18.95 3.56
C LYS A 349 -29.92 -18.05 4.71
N TRP A 350 -29.44 -16.81 4.79
CA TRP A 350 -29.90 -15.84 5.80
C TRP A 350 -31.35 -15.39 5.59
N PHE A 351 -31.82 -15.34 4.34
CA PHE A 351 -33.21 -14.91 4.04
C PHE A 351 -34.22 -16.06 3.97
N ALA A 352 -33.82 -17.27 3.55
CA ALA A 352 -34.76 -18.34 3.22
C ALA A 352 -34.98 -19.36 4.35
N VAL A 353 -34.06 -19.47 5.33
CA VAL A 353 -34.13 -20.50 6.37
C VAL A 353 -34.73 -19.93 7.65
N ASP A 354 -35.98 -20.29 7.91
CA ASP A 354 -36.69 -19.98 9.15
C ASP A 354 -36.40 -20.99 10.27
N VAL A 355 -36.73 -20.59 11.50
CA VAL A 355 -36.58 -21.40 12.73
C VAL A 355 -37.19 -22.80 12.61
N ARG A 356 -38.31 -22.94 11.90
CA ARG A 356 -39.03 -24.21 11.72
C ARG A 356 -38.28 -25.22 10.85
N GLN A 357 -37.34 -24.76 10.02
CA GLN A 357 -36.59 -25.58 9.07
C GLN A 357 -35.14 -25.83 9.51
N VAL A 358 -34.77 -25.42 10.73
CA VAL A 358 -33.40 -25.48 11.26
C VAL A 358 -32.82 -26.90 11.26
N GLN A 359 -33.62 -27.92 11.58
CA GLN A 359 -33.13 -29.32 11.59
C GLN A 359 -32.75 -29.83 10.20
N THR A 360 -33.31 -29.23 9.15
CA THR A 360 -33.02 -29.59 7.75
C THR A 360 -32.13 -28.57 7.06
N ALA A 361 -31.60 -27.59 7.81
CA ALA A 361 -30.82 -26.49 7.25
C ALA A 361 -29.49 -26.99 6.68
N PRO A 362 -29.23 -26.81 5.38
CA PRO A 362 -28.09 -27.43 4.75
C PRO A 362 -26.76 -26.77 5.14
N SER A 363 -25.68 -27.55 5.12
CA SER A 363 -24.32 -27.03 5.31
C SER A 363 -23.79 -26.42 4.03
N LEU A 364 -23.46 -25.12 4.07
CA LEU A 364 -22.91 -24.38 2.93
C LEU A 364 -21.54 -24.93 2.50
N LEU A 365 -20.74 -25.38 3.47
CA LEU A 365 -19.42 -25.94 3.20
C LEU A 365 -19.52 -27.24 2.40
N ILE A 366 -20.43 -28.13 2.78
CA ILE A 366 -20.64 -29.40 2.05
C ILE A 366 -21.17 -29.12 0.64
N HIS A 367 -22.07 -28.15 0.48
CA HIS A 367 -22.54 -27.72 -0.85
C HIS A 367 -21.43 -27.16 -1.72
N PHE A 368 -20.49 -26.43 -1.13
CA PHE A 368 -19.32 -25.89 -1.83
C PHE A 368 -18.31 -26.99 -2.21
N ILE A 369 -18.08 -27.98 -1.36
CA ILE A 369 -17.23 -29.15 -1.69
C ILE A 369 -17.87 -29.98 -2.80
N ASN A 370 -19.16 -30.30 -2.66
CA ASN A 370 -19.89 -31.10 -3.63
C ASN A 370 -20.00 -30.43 -5.00
N MET A 371 -20.00 -29.10 -5.05
CA MET A 371 -19.96 -28.33 -6.29
C MET A 371 -18.72 -28.68 -7.13
N PHE A 372 -17.54 -28.83 -6.51
CA PHE A 372 -16.32 -29.21 -7.23
C PHE A 372 -16.20 -30.71 -7.49
N LEU A 373 -16.74 -31.55 -6.60
CA LEU A 373 -16.66 -33.01 -6.72
C LEU A 373 -17.74 -33.60 -7.62
N PHE A 374 -18.73 -32.80 -8.06
CA PHE A 374 -19.89 -33.23 -8.84
C PHE A 374 -20.69 -34.38 -8.19
N THR A 375 -20.64 -34.48 -6.86
CA THR A 375 -21.32 -35.52 -6.08
C THR A 375 -22.61 -34.99 -5.45
N LYS A 376 -23.66 -35.81 -5.49
CA LYS A 376 -24.92 -35.53 -4.79
C LYS A 376 -24.91 -36.21 -3.41
N ASN A 377 -25.16 -35.44 -2.36
CA ASN A 377 -25.40 -35.97 -1.02
C ASN A 377 -26.88 -35.86 -0.67
N ASP A 378 -27.58 -36.98 -0.59
CA ASP A 378 -29.02 -37.01 -0.27
C ASP A 378 -29.31 -36.56 1.18
N THR A 379 -28.29 -36.53 2.04
CA THR A 379 -28.39 -36.04 3.42
C THR A 379 -28.45 -34.51 3.52
N ASN A 380 -28.02 -33.78 2.49
CA ASN A 380 -27.94 -32.32 2.51
C ASN A 380 -28.90 -31.76 1.45
N LYS A 381 -30.09 -31.31 1.88
CA LYS A 381 -31.13 -30.82 0.97
C LYS A 381 -30.66 -29.61 0.14
N ASP A 382 -31.19 -29.49 -1.07
CA ASP A 382 -30.95 -28.33 -1.93
C ASP A 382 -31.59 -27.06 -1.32
N LEU A 383 -30.90 -25.92 -1.45
CA LEU A 383 -31.36 -24.61 -0.96
C LEU A 383 -32.48 -24.04 -1.83
N TYR A 384 -32.41 -24.26 -3.14
CA TYR A 384 -33.40 -23.78 -4.10
C TYR A 384 -33.55 -24.76 -5.26
N GLN A 385 -34.68 -24.65 -5.97
CA GLN A 385 -34.98 -25.52 -7.10
C GLN A 385 -33.98 -25.31 -8.24
N GLY A 386 -33.37 -26.39 -8.72
CA GLY A 386 -32.38 -26.33 -9.81
C GLY A 386 -30.95 -25.96 -9.40
N GLN A 387 -30.64 -25.97 -8.10
CA GLN A 387 -29.29 -25.65 -7.58
C GLN A 387 -28.18 -26.45 -8.26
N GLN A 388 -28.38 -27.75 -8.49
CA GLN A 388 -27.38 -28.62 -9.10
C GLN A 388 -27.00 -28.18 -10.52
N ILE A 389 -27.98 -27.74 -11.31
CA ILE A 389 -27.76 -27.28 -12.69
C ILE A 389 -26.92 -25.99 -12.67
N VAL A 390 -27.27 -25.05 -11.79
CA VAL A 390 -26.55 -23.78 -11.65
C VAL A 390 -25.11 -24.02 -11.22
N GLN A 391 -24.88 -24.87 -10.20
CA GLN A 391 -23.53 -25.21 -9.73
C GLN A 391 -22.69 -25.86 -10.84
N MET A 392 -23.26 -26.78 -11.61
CA MET A 392 -22.56 -27.43 -12.72
C MET A 392 -22.15 -26.41 -13.80
N VAL A 393 -23.08 -25.52 -14.20
CA VAL A 393 -22.79 -24.48 -15.19
C VAL A 393 -21.69 -23.54 -14.69
N LEU A 394 -21.74 -23.09 -13.44
CA LEU A 394 -20.74 -22.20 -12.86
C LEU A 394 -19.34 -22.82 -12.82
N VAL A 395 -19.22 -24.10 -12.46
CA VAL A 395 -17.91 -24.78 -12.44
C VAL A 395 -17.37 -24.99 -13.85
N VAL A 396 -18.21 -25.41 -14.81
CA VAL A 396 -17.79 -25.55 -16.22
C VAL A 396 -17.29 -24.21 -16.76
N VAL A 397 -18.02 -23.13 -16.50
CA VAL A 397 -17.61 -21.78 -16.88
C VAL A 397 -16.28 -21.39 -16.22
N ALA A 398 -16.09 -21.68 -14.93
CA ALA A 398 -14.84 -21.40 -14.23
C ALA A 398 -13.65 -22.18 -14.82
N ILE A 399 -13.84 -23.45 -15.18
CA ILE A 399 -12.82 -24.29 -15.83
C ILE A 399 -12.46 -23.74 -17.21
N LEU A 400 -13.44 -23.27 -17.99
CA LEU A 400 -13.21 -22.66 -19.30
C LEU A 400 -12.43 -21.35 -19.23
N CYS A 401 -12.53 -20.59 -18.13
CA CYS A 401 -11.73 -19.37 -17.93
C CYS A 401 -10.23 -19.64 -17.73
N VAL A 402 -9.85 -20.79 -17.17
CA VAL A 402 -8.43 -21.13 -16.89
C VAL A 402 -7.55 -21.12 -18.15
N PRO A 403 -7.87 -21.84 -19.24
CA PRO A 403 -7.06 -21.80 -20.46
C PRO A 403 -7.08 -20.43 -21.14
N VAL A 404 -8.20 -19.69 -21.04
CA VAL A 404 -8.29 -18.33 -21.59
C VAL A 404 -7.34 -17.38 -20.88
N LEU A 405 -7.27 -17.43 -19.54
CA LEU A 405 -6.33 -16.62 -18.75
C LEU A 405 -4.87 -16.99 -19.03
N LEU A 406 -4.58 -18.29 -19.18
CA LEU A 406 -3.23 -18.78 -19.39
C LEU A 406 -2.68 -18.46 -20.79
N LEU A 407 -3.48 -18.71 -21.83
CA LEU A 407 -3.05 -18.63 -23.23
C LEU A 407 -3.49 -17.35 -23.95
N GLY A 408 -4.42 -16.60 -23.37
CA GLY A 408 -5.08 -15.50 -24.05
C GLY A 408 -4.15 -14.34 -24.41
N ASP A 409 -3.39 -13.80 -23.45
CA ASP A 409 -2.44 -12.70 -23.71
C ASP A 409 -1.33 -13.11 -24.69
N PRO A 410 -0.63 -14.27 -24.53
CA PRO A 410 0.43 -14.65 -25.47
C PRO A 410 -0.10 -14.92 -26.89
N ILE A 411 -1.28 -15.53 -27.06
CA ILE A 411 -1.89 -15.74 -28.38
C ILE A 411 -2.24 -14.41 -29.04
N CYS A 412 -2.83 -13.47 -28.29
CA CYS A 412 -3.16 -12.15 -28.84
C CYS A 412 -1.90 -11.40 -29.30
N LEU A 413 -0.84 -11.43 -28.50
CA LEU A 413 0.44 -10.82 -28.84
C LEU A 413 1.08 -11.49 -30.07
N TYR A 414 1.03 -12.82 -30.15
CA TYR A 414 1.53 -13.57 -31.30
C TYR A 414 0.79 -13.19 -32.59
N ILE A 415 -0.55 -13.11 -32.54
CA ILE A 415 -1.37 -12.69 -33.69
C ILE A 415 -1.05 -11.25 -34.10
N GLN A 416 -0.88 -10.34 -33.14
CA GLN A 416 -0.51 -8.94 -33.43
C GLN A 416 0.87 -8.85 -34.09
N HIS A 417 1.84 -9.62 -33.59
CA HIS A 417 3.19 -9.68 -34.16
C HIS A 417 3.17 -10.19 -35.61
N HIS A 418 2.45 -11.28 -35.88
CA HIS A 418 2.35 -11.85 -37.22
C HIS A 418 1.61 -10.94 -38.21
N ARG A 419 0.57 -10.23 -37.75
CA ARG A 419 -0.14 -9.23 -38.56
C ARG A 419 0.74 -8.03 -38.90
N ARG A 420 1.53 -7.53 -37.94
CA ARG A 420 2.49 -6.45 -38.20
C ARG A 420 3.56 -6.86 -39.20
N LYS A 421 4.11 -8.08 -39.07
CA LYS A 421 5.05 -8.63 -40.04
C LYS A 421 4.44 -8.62 -41.44
N ASN A 422 3.26 -9.22 -41.64
CA ASN A 422 2.61 -9.27 -42.96
C ASN A 422 2.24 -7.89 -43.53
N SER A 423 1.93 -6.90 -42.69
CA SER A 423 1.68 -5.51 -43.12
C SER A 423 2.95 -4.83 -43.63
N HIS A 424 4.09 -5.05 -42.95
CA HIS A 424 5.38 -4.50 -43.37
C HIS A 424 5.81 -5.07 -44.74
N TRP A 425 5.59 -6.37 -44.97
CA TRP A 425 5.83 -6.99 -46.29
C TRP A 425 4.97 -6.39 -47.41
N HIS A 426 3.75 -5.94 -47.11
CA HIS A 426 2.87 -5.32 -48.11
C HIS A 426 3.23 -3.85 -48.38
N GLU A 427 3.59 -3.07 -47.36
CA GLU A 427 4.03 -1.67 -47.52
C GLU A 427 5.41 -1.59 -48.21
N ASP A 428 6.36 -2.45 -47.86
CA ASP A 428 7.64 -2.52 -48.56
C ASP A 428 7.47 -3.03 -50.00
N GLY A 429 6.50 -3.92 -50.24
CA GLY A 429 6.11 -4.38 -51.58
C GLY A 429 5.53 -3.26 -52.46
N GLU A 430 4.63 -2.44 -51.94
CA GLU A 430 4.06 -1.28 -52.66
C GLU A 430 5.08 -0.15 -52.84
N ARG A 431 5.92 0.10 -51.83
CA ARG A 431 6.99 1.12 -51.91
C ARG A 431 8.07 0.71 -52.91
N ASN A 432 8.41 -0.57 -52.97
CA ASN A 432 9.31 -1.12 -54.00
C ASN A 432 8.64 -1.16 -55.38
N ALA A 433 7.33 -1.37 -55.48
CA ALA A 433 6.61 -1.28 -56.76
C ALA A 433 6.51 0.16 -57.29
N LEU A 434 6.36 1.16 -56.42
CA LEU A 434 6.41 2.59 -56.78
C LEU A 434 7.83 3.01 -57.22
N LEU A 435 8.87 2.53 -56.54
CA LEU A 435 10.26 2.75 -56.93
C LEU A 435 10.66 1.99 -58.21
N ALA A 436 10.01 0.85 -58.51
CA ALA A 436 10.20 0.13 -59.76
C ALA A 436 9.50 0.82 -60.95
N GLY A 437 8.36 1.48 -60.71
CA GLY A 437 7.65 2.27 -61.73
C GLY A 437 8.41 3.51 -62.22
N ASP A 438 9.26 4.10 -61.37
CA ASP A 438 10.12 5.24 -61.75
C ASP A 438 11.48 4.82 -62.35
N ASN A 439 11.88 3.55 -62.23
CA ASN A 439 13.20 3.07 -62.64
C ASN A 439 13.25 2.40 -64.03
N GLU A 440 12.14 2.32 -64.77
CA GLU A 440 12.12 1.77 -66.13
C GLU A 440 12.79 2.66 -67.20
N GLN A 441 13.32 3.84 -66.84
CA GLN A 441 14.07 4.69 -67.76
C GLN A 441 15.59 4.79 -67.51
N THR A 442 16.15 4.11 -66.50
CA THR A 442 17.59 4.23 -66.24
C THR A 442 18.25 2.93 -65.79
N ILE A 443 18.03 1.84 -66.53
CA ILE A 443 18.85 0.63 -66.40
C ILE A 443 19.68 0.46 -67.66
N GLY A 444 20.85 1.08 -67.63
CA GLY A 444 21.88 1.00 -68.66
C GLY A 444 23.14 1.65 -68.12
N ASN A 445 23.87 0.90 -67.31
CA ASN A 445 25.21 1.16 -66.74
C ASN A 445 25.19 1.30 -65.22
N LEU A 446 25.50 0.20 -64.53
CA LEU A 446 26.66 0.11 -63.62
C LEU A 446 26.65 -1.30 -63.03
N GLU A 447 27.41 -2.15 -63.70
CA GLU A 447 27.96 -3.38 -63.16
C GLU A 447 28.86 -3.08 -61.94
N GLN A 448 29.09 -4.14 -61.15
CA GLN A 448 30.23 -4.32 -60.23
C GLN A 448 30.22 -3.51 -58.93
N GLU A 449 29.53 -4.06 -57.92
CA GLU A 449 30.08 -4.27 -56.57
C GLU A 449 29.02 -4.99 -55.70
N LYS A 450 29.05 -6.33 -55.71
CA LYS A 450 28.33 -7.15 -54.73
C LYS A 450 29.28 -8.22 -54.22
N GLU A 451 30.07 -7.85 -53.22
CA GLU A 451 30.68 -8.79 -52.30
C GLU A 451 30.60 -8.25 -50.87
N LYS A 452 30.11 -9.11 -49.98
CA LYS A 452 30.20 -9.12 -48.51
C LYS A 452 29.12 -8.43 -47.68
N GLY A 453 28.28 -9.28 -47.08
CA GLY A 453 28.08 -9.27 -45.62
C GLY A 453 26.65 -9.03 -45.15
N ASP A 454 25.81 -10.08 -45.16
CA ASP A 454 24.63 -10.17 -44.29
C ASP A 454 24.75 -11.47 -43.49
N ASP A 455 25.26 -11.36 -42.26
CA ASP A 455 25.01 -12.31 -41.17
C ASP A 455 24.07 -11.58 -40.19
N ASP A 456 22.80 -11.98 -40.20
CA ASP A 456 21.77 -11.53 -39.26
C ASP A 456 22.07 -12.05 -37.85
N CYS A 457 22.36 -11.13 -36.93
CA CYS A 457 22.35 -11.39 -35.49
C CYS A 457 20.93 -11.23 -34.93
N GLU A 458 20.49 -12.27 -34.21
CA GLU A 458 19.26 -12.36 -33.43
C GLU A 458 19.06 -11.17 -32.46
N GLU A 459 17.94 -10.46 -32.59
CA GLU A 459 17.43 -9.58 -31.54
C GLU A 459 16.75 -10.40 -30.43
N VAL A 460 17.46 -10.56 -29.32
CA VAL A 460 16.90 -11.00 -28.02
C VAL A 460 16.23 -9.80 -27.34
N PRO A 461 14.98 -9.91 -26.83
CA PRO A 461 14.31 -8.80 -26.17
C PRO A 461 14.95 -8.50 -24.81
N SER A 462 15.45 -7.28 -24.68
CA SER A 462 16.10 -6.76 -23.49
C SER A 462 15.12 -6.53 -22.33
N ASN A 463 14.89 -7.56 -21.53
CA ASN A 463 14.52 -7.45 -20.13
C ASN A 463 15.78 -7.69 -19.28
N LEU A 464 16.65 -6.70 -19.17
CA LEU A 464 17.73 -6.64 -18.16
C LEU A 464 18.42 -5.28 -18.24
N SER A 465 17.94 -4.31 -17.45
CA SER A 465 18.77 -3.14 -17.12
C SER A 465 18.33 -2.53 -15.81
N PHE A 466 19.14 -2.73 -14.76
CA PHE A 466 19.54 -1.70 -13.78
C PHE A 466 20.51 -2.34 -12.78
N ASN A 467 21.71 -2.74 -13.25
CA ASN A 467 22.83 -3.06 -12.35
C ASN A 467 24.23 -3.02 -12.99
N SER A 468 24.36 -2.73 -14.29
CA SER A 468 25.67 -2.70 -14.97
C SER A 468 26.28 -1.30 -15.14
N VAL A 469 25.51 -0.23 -15.04
CA VAL A 469 26.03 1.15 -15.18
C VAL A 469 26.71 1.66 -13.90
N GLY A 470 26.44 1.05 -12.74
CA GLY A 470 27.09 1.40 -11.47
C GLY A 470 28.54 0.91 -11.33
N ARG A 471 28.94 -0.17 -12.00
CA ARG A 471 30.28 -0.77 -11.84
C ARG A 471 31.37 -0.21 -12.75
N GLN A 472 31.02 0.49 -13.83
CA GLN A 472 32.02 1.04 -14.74
C GLN A 472 32.59 2.40 -14.28
N LEU A 473 31.97 3.07 -13.30
CA LEU A 473 32.50 4.31 -12.73
C LEU A 473 33.42 4.10 -11.52
N GLU A 474 33.49 2.89 -10.97
CA GLU A 474 34.33 2.58 -9.79
C GLU A 474 35.77 2.19 -10.18
N ASN A 475 35.98 1.68 -11.40
CA ASN A 475 37.32 1.29 -11.91
C ASN A 475 38.15 2.43 -12.53
N ARG A 476 37.65 3.69 -12.52
CA ARG A 476 38.42 4.87 -12.96
C ARG A 476 38.92 5.76 -11.82
N ARG A 477 38.80 5.31 -10.56
CA ARG A 477 39.28 6.03 -9.37
C ARG A 477 40.52 5.44 -8.71
N ILE A 478 41.19 4.48 -9.34
CA ILE A 478 42.49 4.01 -8.90
C ILE A 478 43.44 4.00 -10.11
N SER A 479 43.96 5.18 -10.44
CA SER A 479 45.23 5.40 -11.14
C SER A 479 45.60 6.87 -11.01
#